data_AF-A0A1M6QBR6-F1
#
_entry.id   AF-A0A1M6QBR6-F1
#
_cell.length_a   1.000
_cell.length_b   1.000
_cell.length_c   1.000
_cell.angle_alpha   90.00
_cell.angle_beta   90.00
_cell.angle_gamma   90.00
#
_symmetry.space_group_name_H-M   'P 1'
#
loop_
_entity.id
_entity.type
_entity.pdbx_description
1 polymer ?
#
loop_
_entity_poly.entity_id
_entity_poly.type
_entity_poly.pdbx_seq_one_letter_code
_entity_poly.pdbx_strand_id
1 'polypeptide(L)' 'MLKAYKYRIYPTKEQEEYFAKVFGCVRFIYNKMLYDKIEYYKKTGKMLNNTPAQYKKEYSFLKEVDSLALA' A
#
# COMPACT_ATOMS: atom_id res chain seq x y z
N MET A 1 -6.24 -28.53 22.23
CA MET A 1 -6.37 -28.99 20.82
C MET A 1 -6.34 -27.77 19.92
N LEU A 2 -5.33 -27.61 19.07
CA LEU A 2 -5.25 -26.48 18.14
C LEU A 2 -6.20 -26.74 16.96
N LYS A 3 -7.11 -25.81 16.69
CA LYS A 3 -8.00 -25.84 15.52
C LYS A 3 -7.44 -24.89 14.48
N ALA A 4 -7.30 -25.36 13.24
CA ALA A 4 -7.00 -24.54 12.09
C ALA A 4 -8.20 -24.52 11.14
N TYR A 5 -8.43 -23.38 10.51
CA TYR A 5 -9.50 -23.19 9.54
C TYR A 5 -8.90 -22.82 8.19
N LYS A 6 -9.45 -23.39 7.12
CA LYS A 6 -9.10 -23.06 5.74
C LYS A 6 -10.33 -22.48 5.06
N TYR A 7 -10.21 -21.25 4.58
CA TYR A 7 -11.27 -20.58 3.84
C TYR A 7 -10.86 -20.38 2.39
N ARG A 8 -11.83 -20.42 1.49
CA ARG A 8 -11.69 -19.94 0.12
C ARG A 8 -12.81 -18.93 -0.13
N ILE A 9 -12.44 -17.80 -0.69
CA ILE A 9 -13.36 -16.72 -1.05
C ILE A 9 -13.57 -16.80 -2.57
N TYR A 10 -14.81 -16.54 -3.01
CA TYR A 10 -15.18 -16.42 -4.42
C TYR A 10 -15.73 -15.01 -4.63
N PRO A 11 -14.86 -14.04 -4.99
CA PRO A 11 -15.29 -12.66 -5.12
C PRO A 11 -16.24 -12.44 -6.30
N THR A 12 -17.10 -11.43 -6.20
CA THR A 12 -17.81 -10.87 -7.36
C THR A 12 -16.85 -10.06 -8.23
N LYS A 13 -17.24 -9.74 -9.48
CA LYS A 13 -16.42 -8.90 -10.37
C LYS A 13 -16.04 -7.55 -9.73
N GLU A 14 -16.98 -6.90 -9.06
CA GLU A 14 -16.74 -5.63 -8.35
C GLU A 14 -15.72 -5.80 -7.22
N GLN A 15 -15.76 -6.93 -6.50
CA GLN A 15 -14.78 -7.24 -5.45
C GLN A 15 -13.39 -7.53 -6.03
N GLU A 16 -13.30 -8.24 -7.16
CA GLU A 16 -12.03 -8.48 -7.86
C GLU A 16 -11.37 -7.17 -8.28
N GLU A 17 -12.15 -6.26 -8.88
CA GLU A 17 -11.68 -4.92 -9.26
C GLU A 17 -11.23 -4.12 -8.04
N TYR A 18 -12.02 -4.13 -6.97
CA TYR A 18 -11.66 -3.47 -5.71
C TYR A 18 -10.35 -4.03 -5.14
N PHE A 19 -10.19 -5.35 -5.08
CA PHE A 19 -8.97 -5.98 -4.59
C PHE A 19 -7.76 -5.65 -5.46
N ALA A 20 -7.91 -5.66 -6.78
CA ALA A 20 -6.85 -5.25 -7.69
C ALA A 20 -6.40 -3.81 -7.43
N LYS A 21 -7.35 -2.88 -7.21
CA LYS A 21 -7.04 -1.49 -6.84
C LYS A 21 -6.33 -1.40 -5.50
N VAL A 22 -6.83 -2.06 -4.45
CA VAL A 22 -6.21 -2.05 -3.12
C VAL A 22 -4.80 -2.59 -3.18
N PHE A 23 -4.61 -3.80 -3.71
CA PHE A 23 -3.29 -4.43 -3.79
C PHE A 23 -2.31 -3.62 -4.67
N GLY A 24 -2.80 -3.05 -5.78
CA GLY A 24 -2.02 -2.16 -6.63
C GLY A 24 -1.54 -0.92 -5.89
N CYS A 25 -2.45 -0.23 -5.19
CA CYS A 25 -2.13 0.98 -4.43
C CYS A 25 -1.16 0.70 -3.28
N VAL A 26 -1.39 -0.37 -2.51
CA VAL A 26 -0.52 -0.78 -1.39
C VAL A 26 0.88 -1.12 -1.87
N ARG A 27 0.99 -1.93 -2.94
CA ARG A 27 2.29 -2.29 -3.53
C ARG A 27 3.02 -1.06 -4.07
N PHE A 28 2.30 -0.18 -4.75
CA PHE A 28 2.88 1.05 -5.30
C PHE A 28 3.44 1.94 -4.18
N ILE A 29 2.63 2.26 -3.17
CA ILE A 29 3.03 3.21 -2.13
C ILE A 29 4.20 2.68 -1.30
N TYR A 30 4.20 1.38 -1.00
CA TYR A 30 5.32 0.73 -0.32
C TYR A 30 6.63 0.90 -1.10
N ASN A 31 6.62 0.55 -2.39
CA ASN A 31 7.81 0.64 -3.23
C ASN A 31 8.28 2.09 -3.41
N LYS A 32 7.35 3.03 -3.57
CA LYS A 32 7.67 4.46 -3.73
C LYS A 32 8.29 5.02 -2.45
N MET A 33 7.71 4.73 -1.29
CA MET A 33 8.25 5.16 0.00
C MET A 33 9.60 4.53 0.30
N LEU A 34 9.79 3.24 -0.04
CA LEU A 34 11.08 2.55 0.10
C LEU A 34 12.15 3.21 -0.78
N TYR A 35 11.83 3.48 -2.04
CA TYR A 35 12.72 4.18 -2.97
C TYR A 35 13.15 5.54 -2.41
N ASP A 36 12.19 6.35 -1.96
CA ASP A 36 12.50 7.69 -1.42
C ASP A 36 13.35 7.61 -0.13
N LYS A 37 13.11 6.61 0.72
CA LYS A 37 13.95 6.34 1.91
C LYS A 37 15.39 6.00 1.51
N ILE A 38 15.58 5.13 0.51
CA ILE A 38 16.91 4.74 0.01
C ILE A 38 17.63 5.97 -0.55
N GLU A 39 16.97 6.76 -1.38
CA GLU A 39 17.56 7.95 -2.00
C GLU A 39 17.89 9.04 -0.96
N TYR A 40 17.02 9.24 0.03
CA TYR A 40 17.28 10.16 1.13
C TYR A 40 18.47 9.72 1.99
N TYR A 41 18.56 8.42 2.29
CA TYR A 41 19.67 7.87 3.05
C TYR A 41 21.00 8.02 2.32
N LYS A 42 21.06 7.70 1.02
CA LYS A 42 22.28 7.91 0.20
C LYS A 42 22.78 9.35 0.22
N LYS A 43 21.87 10.33 0.28
CA LYS A 43 22.20 11.76 0.26
C LYS A 43 22.57 12.32 1.63
N THR A 44 21.97 11.81 2.70
CA THR A 44 22.03 12.47 4.03
C THR A 44 22.61 11.59 5.14
N GLY A 45 22.74 10.28 4.91
CA GLY A 45 23.06 9.29 5.94
C GLY A 45 21.96 9.08 6.98
N LYS A 46 20.79 9.72 6.82
CA LYS A 46 19.66 9.67 7.77
C LYS A 46 18.48 8.91 7.19
N MET A 47 17.60 8.41 8.05
CA MET A 47 16.36 7.76 7.65
C MET A 47 15.27 8.79 7.37
N LEU A 48 14.53 8.63 6.26
CA LEU A 48 13.37 9.45 5.95
C LEU A 48 12.13 8.92 6.66
N ASN A 49 11.44 9.80 7.40
CA ASN A 49 10.15 9.52 8.03
C ASN A 49 9.03 10.15 7.19
N ASN A 50 8.56 9.42 6.18
CA ASN A 50 7.46 9.81 5.29
C ASN A 50 6.19 9.00 5.57
N THR A 51 5.04 9.57 5.19
CA THR A 51 3.74 8.91 5.32
C THR A 51 3.02 8.85 3.97
N PRO A 52 2.15 7.85 3.74
CA PRO A 52 1.36 7.72 2.51
C PRO A 52 0.57 8.98 2.14
N ALA A 53 0.14 9.76 3.13
CA ALA A 53 -0.66 10.97 2.94
C ALA A 53 0.03 12.02 2.06
N GLN A 54 1.37 12.10 2.11
CA GLN A 54 2.15 13.05 1.31
C GLN A 54 2.03 12.78 -0.19
N TYR A 55 1.86 11.51 -0.56
CA TYR A 55 1.81 11.05 -1.95
C TYR A 55 0.44 11.22 -2.60
N LYS A 56 -0.63 11.36 -1.81
CA LYS A 56 -2.02 11.50 -2.32
C LYS A 56 -2.25 12.79 -3.13
N LYS A 57 -1.35 13.76 -3.06
CA LYS A 57 -1.40 14.98 -3.90
C LYS A 57 -0.98 14.69 -5.33
N GLU A 58 0.07 13.88 -5.50
CA GLU A 58 0.63 13.53 -6.80
C GLU A 58 -0.08 12.32 -7.42
N TYR A 59 -0.47 11.36 -6.59
CA TYR A 59 -1.10 10.11 -6.99
C TYR A 59 -2.55 10.04 -6.48
N SER A 60 -3.48 10.61 -7.25
CA SER A 60 -4.89 10.71 -6.88
C SER A 60 -5.57 9.35 -6.67
N PHE A 61 -5.14 8.31 -7.39
CA PHE A 61 -5.66 6.94 -7.27
C PHE A 61 -5.47 6.35 -5.86
N LEU A 62 -4.51 6.86 -5.07
CA LEU A 62 -4.34 6.47 -3.66
C LEU A 62 -5.50 6.95 -2.76
N LYS A 63 -6.43 7.76 -3.28
CA LYS A 63 -7.66 8.16 -2.60
C LYS A 63 -8.83 7.21 -2.86
N GLU A 64 -8.70 6.31 -3.83
CA GLU A 64 -9.76 5.34 -4.19
C GLU A 64 -9.84 4.17 -3.21
N VAL A 65 -8.83 4.01 -2.34
CA VAL A 65 -8.69 2.88 -1.42
C VAL A 65 -8.65 3.35 0.04
N ASP A 66 -8.98 2.44 0.95
CA ASP A 66 -9.01 2.71 2.38
C ASP A 66 -7.65 3.23 2.88
N SER A 67 -7.66 4.29 3.70
CA SER A 67 -6.43 4.89 4.21
C SER A 67 -5.64 3.98 5.15
N LEU A 68 -6.31 3.10 5.89
CA LEU A 68 -5.68 2.14 6.79
C LEU A 68 -4.99 1.02 6.01
N ALA A 69 -5.48 0.67 4.82
CA ALA A 69 -4.79 -0.28 3.95
C ALA A 69 -3.43 0.26 3.45
N LEU A 70 -3.29 1.59 3.37
CA LEU A 70 -2.05 2.25 2.94
C LEU A 70 -1.09 2.57 4.10
N ALA A 71 -1.54 2.50 5.36
CA ALA A 71 -0.85 3.00 6.54
C ALA A 71 0.36 2.15 6.96
#